data_AF-N2BNM8-F1
#
_entry.id   AF-N2BNM8-F1
#
_cell.length_a   1.000
_cell.length_b   1.000
_cell.length_c   1.000
_cell.angle_alpha   90.00
_cell.angle_beta   90.00
_cell.angle_gamma   90.00
#
_symmetry.space_group_name_H-M   'P 1'
#
loop_
_entity.id
_entity.type
_entity.pdbx_description
1 polymer ?
#
loop_
_entity_poly.entity_id
_entity_poly.type
_entity_poly.pdbx_seq_one_letter_code
_entity_poly.pdbx_strand_id
1 'polypeptide(L)'
;MLKTNHDCGGVVLVKDKESFLKDSKSFNEAMTKLTTHLNTNFYTLYREWHYKDIEPRIFAEEMLDCGKNGDDKRWEAPLDYKIHIMHDKMGYIEVAADSVRHHKELIVDTQYNEMPFDLGNRLDFLPEKPKDFDIMLDMARKLAYFTDYVRVDLYYVNNKIYVGELTFTNAGGADTFNPNEWDKKLGELWQPNPCKQYEACANNLLSCSKSL
;
A
#
# COMPACT_ATOMS: atom_id res chain seq x y z
N MET A 1 15.64 3.56 1.11
CA MET A 1 14.65 3.89 2.15
C MET A 1 14.69 2.81 3.22
N LEU A 2 14.56 3.18 4.50
CA LEU A 2 14.42 2.24 5.60
C LEU A 2 12.95 2.21 6.02
N LYS A 3 12.41 1.01 6.28
CA LYS A 3 11.02 0.81 6.71
C LYS A 3 10.92 -0.26 7.78
N THR A 4 9.95 -0.11 8.66
CA THR A 4 9.46 -1.16 9.56
C THR A 4 8.37 -2.00 8.90
N ASN A 5 8.21 -3.25 9.34
CA ASN A 5 7.33 -4.26 8.73
C ASN A 5 5.97 -4.48 9.42
N HIS A 6 5.66 -3.74 10.48
CA HIS A 6 4.60 -4.08 11.44
C HIS A 6 3.76 -2.87 11.87
N ASP A 7 3.79 -1.80 11.08
CA ASP A 7 3.18 -0.53 11.40
C ASP A 7 3.00 0.38 10.16
N CYS A 8 2.50 1.59 10.40
CA CYS A 8 2.50 2.68 9.43
C CYS A 8 3.40 3.83 9.90
N GLY A 9 4.03 4.53 8.96
CA GLY A 9 4.79 5.76 9.22
C GLY A 9 6.24 5.55 9.68
N GLY A 10 6.66 4.32 9.97
CA GLY A 10 8.02 3.93 10.34
C GLY A 10 9.01 3.93 9.17
N VAL A 11 8.99 5.02 8.40
CA VAL A 11 9.75 5.22 7.17
C VAL A 11 10.83 6.28 7.37
N VAL A 12 12.05 6.01 6.91
CA VAL A 12 13.16 6.96 6.85
C VAL A 12 13.70 7.02 5.42
N LEU A 13 13.68 8.21 4.83
CA LEU A 13 14.25 8.46 3.52
C LEU A 13 15.76 8.69 3.65
N VAL A 14 16.54 7.88 2.93
CA VAL A 14 18.00 7.97 2.87
C VAL A 14 18.38 8.20 1.42
N LYS A 15 18.67 9.45 1.05
CA LYS A 15 19.00 9.85 -0.34
C LYS A 15 20.40 9.42 -0.74
N ASP A 16 21.36 9.64 0.17
CA ASP A 16 22.75 9.25 0.00
C ASP A 16 23.24 8.59 1.29
N LYS A 17 23.79 7.39 1.16
CA LYS A 17 24.22 6.56 2.30
C LYS A 17 25.37 7.22 3.04
N GLU A 18 26.37 7.73 2.34
CA GLU A 18 27.56 8.28 2.98
C GLU A 18 27.24 9.55 3.76
N SER A 19 26.49 10.46 3.17
CA SER A 19 26.06 11.70 3.79
C SER A 19 25.17 11.42 5.00
N PHE A 20 24.25 10.47 4.90
CA PHE A 20 23.40 10.05 6.01
C PHE A 20 24.20 9.48 7.18
N LEU A 21 25.22 8.65 6.93
CA LEU A 21 26.05 8.07 7.99
C LEU A 21 27.00 9.08 8.64
N LYS A 22 27.39 10.14 7.92
CA LYS A 22 28.27 11.21 8.43
C LYS A 22 27.50 12.28 9.21
N ASP A 23 26.24 12.52 8.88
CA ASP A 23 25.38 13.47 9.58
C ASP A 23 24.79 12.84 10.85
N SER A 24 25.51 13.00 11.97
CA SER A 24 25.09 12.50 13.28
C SER A 24 23.68 12.96 13.68
N LYS A 25 23.23 14.15 13.26
CA LYS A 25 21.89 14.63 13.61
C LYS A 25 20.82 13.82 12.90
N SER A 26 20.86 13.78 11.56
CA SER A 26 19.89 13.03 10.76
C SER A 26 19.92 11.53 11.08
N PHE A 27 21.11 10.97 11.32
CA PHE A 27 21.26 9.58 11.72
C PHE A 27 20.57 9.29 13.07
N ASN A 28 20.81 10.11 14.09
CA ASN A 28 20.21 9.91 15.41
C ASN A 28 18.70 10.12 15.41
N GLU A 29 18.18 11.09 14.65
CA GLU A 29 16.73 11.29 14.46
C GLU A 29 16.09 10.07 13.80
N ALA A 30 16.71 9.52 12.76
CA ALA A 30 16.26 8.30 12.09
C ALA A 30 16.28 7.09 13.03
N MET A 31 17.36 6.88 13.79
CA MET A 31 17.47 5.77 14.73
C MET A 31 16.46 5.88 15.86
N THR A 32 16.23 7.10 16.37
CA THR A 32 15.20 7.36 17.39
C THR A 32 13.82 6.99 16.85
N LYS A 33 13.47 7.49 15.65
CA LYS A 33 12.20 7.17 14.99
C LYS A 33 12.02 5.67 14.83
N LEU A 34 12.97 4.99 14.18
CA LEU A 34 12.88 3.55 13.94
C LEU A 34 12.82 2.73 15.24
N THR A 35 13.55 3.15 16.29
CA THR A 35 13.49 2.50 17.60
C THR A 35 12.13 2.69 18.28
N THR A 36 11.53 3.89 18.19
CA THR A 36 10.17 4.12 18.69
C THR A 36 9.16 3.22 17.99
N HIS A 37 9.24 3.13 16.66
CA HIS A 37 8.39 2.27 15.86
C HIS A 37 8.56 0.78 16.21
N LEU A 38 9.79 0.27 16.27
CA LEU A 38 10.09 -1.11 16.70
C LEU A 38 9.55 -1.49 18.09
N ASN A 39 9.39 -0.52 18.98
CA ASN A 39 8.86 -0.73 20.33
C ASN A 39 7.35 -0.48 20.43
N THR A 40 6.67 -0.18 19.33
CA THR A 40 5.25 0.16 19.28
C THR A 40 4.48 -0.94 18.56
N ASN A 41 3.57 -1.61 19.26
CA ASN A 41 2.68 -2.58 18.64
C ASN A 41 1.38 -1.90 18.17
N PHE A 42 1.17 -1.82 16.86
CA PHE A 42 0.00 -1.17 16.26
C PHE A 42 -1.34 -1.80 16.65
N TYR A 43 -1.37 -3.09 16.98
CA TYR A 43 -2.57 -3.72 17.55
C TYR A 43 -2.99 -3.07 18.88
N THR A 44 -2.04 -2.61 19.69
CA THR A 44 -2.39 -1.96 20.97
C THR A 44 -2.98 -0.57 20.79
N LEU A 45 -2.61 0.13 19.71
CA LEU A 45 -3.08 1.47 19.38
C LEU A 45 -4.43 1.44 18.65
N TYR A 46 -4.54 0.61 17.61
CA TYR A 46 -5.65 0.66 16.63
C TYR A 46 -6.54 -0.58 16.62
N ARG A 47 -6.17 -1.63 17.39
CA ARG A 47 -6.89 -2.92 17.43
C ARG A 47 -6.94 -3.68 16.10
N GLU A 48 -6.01 -3.37 15.22
CA GLU A 48 -5.80 -4.06 13.95
C GLU A 48 -5.11 -5.41 14.21
N TRP A 49 -5.88 -6.50 14.13
CA TRP A 49 -5.47 -7.83 14.60
C TRP A 49 -4.21 -8.38 13.90
N HIS A 50 -4.03 -8.09 12.61
CA HIS A 50 -2.91 -8.62 11.84
C HIS A 50 -1.54 -8.10 12.29
N TYR A 51 -1.46 -6.96 12.99
CA TYR A 51 -0.20 -6.47 13.56
C TYR A 51 0.21 -7.14 14.88
N LYS A 52 -0.72 -7.85 15.54
CA LYS A 52 -0.56 -8.28 16.93
C LYS A 52 0.71 -9.09 17.19
N ASP A 53 0.98 -10.06 16.31
CA ASP A 53 2.00 -11.08 16.49
C ASP A 53 3.17 -10.94 15.48
N ILE A 54 3.24 -9.83 14.73
CA ILE A 54 4.36 -9.59 13.80
C ILE A 54 5.61 -9.28 14.60
N GLU A 55 6.70 -10.01 14.34
CA GLU A 55 8.01 -9.69 14.91
C GLU A 55 8.57 -8.39 14.27
N PRO A 56 8.84 -7.34 15.06
CA PRO A 56 9.37 -6.08 14.54
C PRO A 56 10.74 -6.23 13.86
N ARG A 57 10.84 -5.73 12.63
CA ARG A 57 12.06 -5.70 11.81
C ARG A 57 12.17 -4.37 11.06
N ILE A 58 13.40 -4.00 10.71
CA ILE A 58 13.70 -2.93 9.76
C ILE A 58 14.25 -3.58 8.50
N PHE A 59 13.76 -3.17 7.34
CA PHE A 59 14.32 -3.51 6.04
C PHE A 59 14.74 -2.25 5.30
N ALA A 60 15.66 -2.44 4.35
CA ALA A 60 16.14 -1.40 3.46
C ALA A 60 15.73 -1.75 2.04
N GLU A 61 15.09 -0.81 1.35
CA GLU A 61 14.70 -0.94 -0.05
C GLU A 61 15.18 0.23 -0.89
N GLU A 62 15.20 0.06 -2.20
CA GLU A 62 15.51 1.13 -3.14
C GLU A 62 14.45 2.23 -3.04
N MET A 63 14.88 3.50 -3.09
CA MET A 63 13.96 4.63 -3.14
C MET A 63 13.60 4.89 -4.61
N LEU A 64 12.37 4.58 -5.01
CA LEU A 64 11.90 4.81 -6.37
C LEU A 64 11.92 6.30 -6.69
N ASP A 65 12.34 6.65 -7.91
CA ASP A 65 12.44 8.02 -8.41
C ASP A 65 11.86 8.09 -9.82
N CYS A 66 10.89 8.98 -10.02
CA CYS A 66 10.30 9.26 -11.33
C CYS A 66 10.79 10.58 -11.94
N GLY A 67 11.74 11.26 -11.30
CA GLY A 67 12.32 12.52 -11.76
C GLY A 67 12.90 12.43 -13.17
N LYS A 68 12.80 13.53 -13.93
CA LYS A 68 13.29 13.58 -15.32
C LYS A 68 14.82 13.46 -15.41
N ASN A 69 15.29 12.84 -16.49
CA ASN A 69 16.69 12.91 -16.90
C ASN A 69 17.04 14.35 -17.32
N GLY A 70 17.90 15.02 -16.56
CA GLY A 70 18.37 16.39 -16.81
C GLY A 70 19.27 16.92 -15.68
N ASP A 71 19.78 18.15 -15.81
CA ASP A 71 20.74 18.76 -14.87
C ASP A 71 20.15 19.13 -13.50
N ASP A 72 18.82 19.27 -13.40
CA ASP A 72 18.11 19.62 -12.16
C ASP A 72 17.48 18.37 -11.51
N LYS A 73 18.34 17.41 -11.11
CA LYS A 73 17.95 16.12 -10.51
C LYS A 73 17.32 16.31 -9.13
N ARG A 74 16.02 16.62 -9.09
CA ARG A 74 15.23 16.53 -7.87
C ARG A 74 14.49 15.20 -7.88
N TRP A 75 14.62 14.49 -6.76
CA TRP A 75 13.84 13.27 -6.51
C TRP A 75 12.35 13.60 -6.57
N GLU A 76 11.59 12.80 -7.30
CA GLU A 76 10.14 12.90 -7.42
C GLU A 76 9.51 11.56 -7.03
N ALA A 77 8.47 11.63 -6.19
CA ALA A 77 7.76 10.44 -5.74
C ALA A 77 6.90 9.89 -6.89
N PRO A 78 6.90 8.56 -7.12
CA PRO A 78 5.99 7.97 -8.08
C PRO A 78 4.52 8.12 -7.63
N LEU A 79 3.60 8.09 -8.59
CA LEU A 79 2.18 7.92 -8.28
C LEU A 79 1.97 6.56 -7.62
N ASP A 80 1.14 6.56 -6.58
CA ASP A 80 0.72 5.37 -5.86
C ASP A 80 -0.64 4.91 -6.38
N TYR A 81 -0.71 3.67 -6.85
CA TYR A 81 -1.93 3.05 -7.34
C TYR A 81 -2.43 2.06 -6.28
N LYS A 82 -3.36 2.52 -5.44
CA LYS A 82 -3.92 1.74 -4.34
C LYS A 82 -5.17 1.02 -4.82
N ILE A 83 -5.02 -0.28 -5.09
CA ILE A 83 -6.08 -1.10 -5.70
C ILE A 83 -6.83 -1.79 -4.57
N HIS A 84 -8.09 -1.39 -4.36
CA HIS A 84 -8.95 -1.99 -3.35
C HIS A 84 -9.67 -3.21 -3.91
N ILE A 85 -9.43 -4.36 -3.28
CA ILE A 85 -10.01 -5.63 -3.68
C ILE A 85 -10.89 -6.13 -2.55
N MET A 86 -12.17 -6.30 -2.85
CA MET A 86 -13.17 -6.90 -1.98
C MET A 86 -13.44 -8.31 -2.52
N HIS A 87 -12.80 -9.31 -1.92
CA HIS A 87 -12.86 -10.71 -2.31
C HIS A 87 -12.44 -10.95 -3.78
N ASP A 88 -13.35 -11.32 -4.67
CA ASP A 88 -13.09 -11.54 -6.10
C ASP A 88 -13.42 -10.32 -6.98
N LYS A 89 -13.92 -9.23 -6.37
CA LYS A 89 -14.30 -8.01 -7.06
C LYS A 89 -13.29 -6.91 -6.77
N MET A 90 -12.79 -6.29 -7.84
CA MET A 90 -12.09 -5.01 -7.72
C MET A 90 -13.12 -3.94 -7.37
N GLY A 91 -12.95 -3.28 -6.23
CA GLY A 91 -13.85 -2.22 -5.78
C GLY A 91 -13.57 -0.92 -6.50
N TYR A 92 -12.37 -0.38 -6.30
CA TYR A 92 -11.92 0.88 -6.89
C TYR A 92 -10.38 1.00 -6.82
N ILE A 93 -9.81 1.95 -7.56
CA ILE A 93 -8.38 2.29 -7.50
C ILE A 93 -8.22 3.75 -7.08
N GLU A 94 -7.41 4.01 -6.06
CA GLU A 94 -6.94 5.36 -5.71
C GLU A 94 -5.65 5.63 -6.50
N VAL A 95 -5.64 6.68 -7.32
CA VAL A 95 -4.42 7.18 -7.98
C VAL A 95 -3.95 8.38 -7.18
N ALA A 96 -3.02 8.13 -6.26
CA ALA A 96 -2.54 9.12 -5.31
C ALA A 96 -1.23 9.77 -5.78
N ALA A 97 -1.19 11.09 -5.69
CA ALA A 97 -0.01 11.91 -5.90
C ALA A 97 0.46 12.44 -4.54
N ASP A 98 1.41 11.73 -3.94
CA ASP A 98 2.02 12.14 -2.68
C ASP A 98 3.10 13.20 -2.91
N SER A 99 2.79 14.44 -2.52
CA SER A 99 3.80 15.48 -2.40
C SER A 99 4.19 15.68 -0.94
N VAL A 100 5.38 16.26 -0.70
CA VAL A 100 5.88 16.62 0.65
C VAL A 100 4.88 17.49 1.45
N ARG A 101 3.90 18.11 0.80
CA ARG A 101 2.96 19.06 1.42
C ARG A 101 1.49 18.63 1.37
N HIS A 102 1.09 17.81 0.41
CA HIS A 102 -0.31 17.43 0.19
C HIS A 102 -0.39 16.02 -0.38
N HIS A 103 -1.28 15.22 0.19
CA HIS A 103 -1.81 14.00 -0.41
C HIS A 103 -3.06 14.40 -1.21
N LYS A 104 -3.07 14.08 -2.50
CA LYS A 104 -4.25 14.22 -3.36
C LYS A 104 -4.43 12.94 -4.15
N GLU A 105 -5.68 12.56 -4.38
CA GLU A 105 -5.98 11.33 -5.09
C GLU A 105 -7.18 11.45 -6.01
N LEU A 106 -7.21 10.61 -7.03
CA LEU A 106 -8.37 10.45 -7.89
C LEU A 106 -8.80 9.00 -7.89
N ILE A 107 -10.11 8.77 -7.75
CA ILE A 107 -10.65 7.42 -7.75
C ILE A 107 -11.03 7.02 -9.17
N VAL A 108 -10.55 5.86 -9.62
CA VAL A 108 -10.86 5.31 -10.94
C VAL A 108 -11.35 3.86 -10.86
N ASP A 109 -12.08 3.43 -11.89
CA ASP A 109 -12.49 2.04 -12.08
C ASP A 109 -11.41 1.19 -12.77
N THR A 110 -11.69 -0.11 -12.94
CA THR A 110 -10.78 -1.05 -13.64
C THR A 110 -10.58 -0.76 -15.13
N GLN A 111 -11.42 0.09 -15.74
CA GLN A 111 -11.24 0.57 -17.11
C GLN A 111 -10.46 1.90 -17.14
N TYR A 112 -10.09 2.43 -15.98
CA TYR A 112 -9.40 3.71 -15.77
C TYR A 112 -10.30 4.94 -16.02
N ASN A 113 -11.61 4.81 -15.83
CA ASN A 113 -12.55 5.93 -15.83
C ASN A 113 -12.70 6.51 -14.41
N GLU A 114 -12.87 7.83 -14.30
CA GLU A 114 -13.13 8.48 -13.02
C GLU A 114 -14.43 7.99 -12.39
N MET A 115 -14.36 7.68 -11.08
CA MET A 115 -15.52 7.32 -10.29
C MET A 115 -16.26 8.57 -9.81
N PRO A 116 -17.59 8.50 -9.61
CA PRO A 116 -18.40 9.64 -9.18
C PRO A 116 -18.38 9.80 -7.65
N PHE A 117 -17.21 9.62 -7.03
CA PHE A 117 -16.95 9.87 -5.62
C PHE A 117 -15.48 10.20 -5.36
N ASP A 118 -15.19 10.72 -4.17
CA ASP A 118 -13.84 10.94 -3.65
C ASP A 118 -13.78 10.69 -2.12
N LEU A 119 -12.59 10.78 -1.54
CA LEU A 119 -12.35 10.66 -0.09
C LEU A 119 -11.97 12.01 0.56
N GLY A 120 -12.34 13.13 -0.06
CA GLY A 120 -12.18 14.49 0.46
C GLY A 120 -10.95 15.28 -0.03
N ASN A 121 -9.90 14.62 -0.51
CA ASN A 121 -8.69 15.28 -1.05
C ASN A 121 -8.48 14.97 -2.53
N ARG A 122 -9.41 15.42 -3.38
CA ARG A 122 -9.42 15.11 -4.81
C ARG A 122 -8.24 15.74 -5.58
N LEU A 123 -7.62 14.95 -6.45
CA LEU A 123 -6.70 15.40 -7.48
C LEU A 123 -7.48 16.01 -8.67
N ASP A 124 -7.04 17.18 -9.11
CA ASP A 124 -7.80 18.01 -10.07
C ASP A 124 -7.70 17.53 -11.53
N PHE A 125 -6.92 16.48 -11.79
CA PHE A 125 -6.73 15.91 -13.12
C PHE A 125 -6.53 14.40 -13.03
N LEU A 126 -6.92 13.68 -14.09
CA LEU A 126 -6.64 12.26 -14.25
C LEU A 126 -5.21 12.06 -14.79
N PRO A 127 -4.30 11.41 -14.04
CA PRO A 127 -2.96 11.11 -14.53
C PRO A 127 -2.99 10.14 -15.71
N GLU A 128 -1.95 10.13 -16.53
CA GLU A 128 -1.84 9.20 -17.66
C GLU A 128 -1.96 7.75 -17.19
N LYS A 129 -2.78 6.96 -17.90
CA LYS A 129 -2.93 5.54 -17.63
C LYS A 129 -1.59 4.81 -17.84
N PRO A 130 -1.09 4.04 -16.86
CA PRO A 130 0.07 3.19 -17.05
C PRO A 130 -0.11 2.26 -18.25
N LYS A 131 0.95 2.06 -19.05
CA LYS A 131 0.88 1.16 -20.22
C LYS A 131 0.54 -0.27 -19.81
N ASP A 132 1.05 -0.70 -18.66
CA ASP A 132 0.85 -2.03 -18.10
C ASP A 132 -0.25 -2.05 -17.02
N PHE A 133 -1.23 -1.15 -17.08
CA PHE A 133 -2.30 -1.07 -16.06
C PHE A 133 -3.05 -2.40 -15.90
N ASP A 134 -3.36 -3.11 -16.99
CA ASP A 134 -4.06 -4.39 -16.92
C ASP A 134 -3.19 -5.48 -16.22
N ILE A 135 -1.86 -5.39 -16.34
CA ILE A 135 -0.92 -6.26 -15.63
C ILE A 135 -0.91 -5.91 -14.14
N MET A 136 -0.94 -4.62 -13.79
CA MET A 136 -1.07 -4.17 -12.40
C MET A 136 -2.33 -4.72 -11.74
N LEU A 137 -3.46 -4.68 -12.46
CA LEU A 137 -4.73 -5.26 -12.00
C LEU A 137 -4.61 -6.78 -11.77
N ASP A 138 -4.04 -7.53 -12.72
CA ASP A 138 -3.84 -8.98 -12.57
C ASP A 138 -2.91 -9.33 -11.39
N MET A 139 -1.82 -8.58 -11.20
CA MET A 139 -0.92 -8.73 -10.06
C MET A 139 -1.66 -8.50 -8.74
N ALA A 140 -2.46 -7.44 -8.64
CA ALA A 140 -3.23 -7.13 -7.45
C ALA A 140 -4.24 -8.26 -7.12
N ARG A 141 -4.94 -8.81 -8.12
CA ARG A 141 -5.84 -9.97 -7.93
C ARG A 141 -5.11 -11.19 -7.37
N LYS A 142 -3.91 -11.47 -7.87
CA LYS A 142 -3.10 -12.61 -7.41
C LYS A 142 -2.65 -12.42 -5.97
N LEU A 143 -2.23 -11.21 -5.59
CA LEU A 143 -1.83 -10.88 -4.22
C LEU A 143 -3.02 -10.94 -3.25
N ALA A 144 -4.23 -10.59 -3.71
CA ALA A 144 -5.44 -10.60 -2.90
C ALA A 144 -6.11 -11.97 -2.73
N TYR A 145 -5.62 -13.02 -3.42
CA TYR A 145 -6.33 -14.30 -3.56
C TYR A 145 -6.78 -14.94 -2.23
N PHE A 146 -6.01 -14.76 -1.15
CA PHE A 146 -6.27 -15.36 0.16
C PHE A 146 -6.96 -14.40 1.17
N THR A 147 -7.44 -13.26 0.70
CA THR A 147 -7.95 -12.18 1.55
C THR A 147 -9.40 -11.87 1.21
N ASP A 148 -10.21 -11.58 2.22
CA ASP A 148 -11.57 -11.06 1.98
C ASP A 148 -11.55 -9.59 1.58
N TYR A 149 -10.56 -8.86 2.06
CA TYR A 149 -10.26 -7.50 1.68
C TYR A 149 -8.75 -7.28 1.74
N VAL A 150 -8.22 -6.60 0.73
CA VAL A 150 -6.87 -6.02 0.79
C VAL A 150 -6.80 -4.82 -0.16
N ARG A 151 -6.07 -3.80 0.28
CA ARG A 151 -5.58 -2.73 -0.58
C ARG A 151 -4.16 -3.11 -1.02
N VAL A 152 -3.93 -3.17 -2.33
CA VAL A 152 -2.62 -3.45 -2.90
C VAL A 152 -2.06 -2.16 -3.48
N ASP A 153 -0.97 -1.68 -2.90
CA ASP A 153 -0.28 -0.46 -3.34
C ASP A 153 0.76 -0.84 -4.38
N LEU A 154 0.64 -0.29 -5.59
CA LEU A 154 1.56 -0.53 -6.68
C LEU A 154 2.15 0.78 -7.20
N TYR A 155 3.43 0.74 -7.57
CA TYR A 155 4.09 1.82 -8.29
C TYR A 155 4.39 1.39 -9.72
N TYR A 156 4.28 2.31 -10.67
CA TYR A 156 4.69 2.10 -12.06
C TYR A 156 5.77 3.11 -12.46
N VAL A 157 7.02 2.65 -12.57
CA VAL A 157 8.19 3.51 -12.81
C VAL A 157 9.07 2.88 -13.88
N ASN A 158 9.44 3.64 -14.91
CA ASN A 158 10.33 3.18 -15.99
C ASN A 158 9.88 1.85 -16.62
N ASN A 159 8.57 1.69 -16.87
CA ASN A 159 7.94 0.47 -17.37
C ASN A 159 8.18 -0.78 -16.49
N LYS A 160 8.29 -0.57 -15.17
CA LYS A 160 8.35 -1.63 -14.18
C LYS A 160 7.30 -1.41 -13.11
N ILE A 161 6.67 -2.50 -12.69
CA ILE A 161 5.69 -2.52 -11.60
C ILE A 161 6.41 -2.93 -10.31
N TYR A 162 6.19 -2.18 -9.25
CA TYR A 162 6.72 -2.46 -7.91
C TYR A 162 5.56 -2.63 -6.94
N VAL A 163 5.64 -3.63 -6.06
CA VAL A 163 4.71 -3.80 -4.94
C VAL A 163 5.20 -2.94 -3.78
N GLY A 164 4.35 -2.02 -3.31
CA GLY A 164 4.65 -1.13 -2.19
C GLY A 164 4.21 -1.71 -0.85
N GLU A 165 2.90 -1.91 -0.70
CA GLU A 165 2.26 -2.30 0.56
C GLU A 165 1.05 -3.21 0.29
N LEU A 166 0.75 -4.10 1.25
CA LEU A 166 -0.53 -4.79 1.37
C LEU A 166 -1.19 -4.32 2.66
N THR A 167 -2.33 -3.65 2.56
CA THR A 167 -3.06 -3.08 3.70
C THR A 167 -4.38 -3.81 3.89
N PHE A 168 -4.57 -4.42 5.05
CA PHE A 168 -5.77 -5.23 5.33
C PHE A 168 -6.91 -4.43 5.97
N THR A 169 -6.66 -3.17 6.32
CA THR A 169 -7.52 -2.30 7.13
C THR A 169 -7.24 -0.85 6.76
N ASN A 170 -7.65 -0.46 5.54
CA ASN A 170 -7.44 0.90 5.06
C ASN A 170 -8.01 1.93 6.04
N ALA A 171 -7.19 2.91 6.42
CA ALA A 171 -7.51 3.95 7.40
C ALA A 171 -8.15 3.45 8.72
N GLY A 172 -7.93 2.19 9.11
CA GLY A 172 -8.64 1.57 10.24
C GLY A 172 -10.17 1.49 10.05
N GLY A 173 -10.66 1.58 8.81
CA GLY A 173 -12.07 1.60 8.46
C GLY A 173 -12.75 2.96 8.65
N ALA A 174 -11.98 4.05 8.73
CA ALA A 174 -12.50 5.39 9.04
C ALA A 174 -12.57 6.35 7.84
N ASP A 175 -12.30 5.89 6.61
CA ASP A 175 -12.43 6.73 5.42
C ASP A 175 -13.87 7.20 5.22
N THR A 176 -14.01 8.42 4.70
CA THR A 176 -15.31 9.02 4.42
C THR A 176 -15.46 9.22 2.92
N PHE A 177 -16.40 8.50 2.32
CA PHE A 177 -16.73 8.62 0.91
C PHE A 177 -17.66 9.81 0.67
N ASN A 178 -17.40 10.59 -0.38
CA ASN A 178 -18.28 11.67 -0.79
C ASN A 178 -18.76 11.43 -2.24
N PRO A 179 -20.05 11.17 -2.49
CA PRO A 179 -21.15 11.12 -1.50
C PRO A 179 -21.14 9.83 -0.65
N ASN A 180 -21.62 9.93 0.59
CA ASN A 180 -21.61 8.84 1.60
C ASN A 180 -22.30 7.53 1.15
N GLU A 181 -23.16 7.56 0.13
CA GLU A 181 -23.80 6.35 -0.41
C GLU A 181 -22.79 5.32 -0.97
N TRP A 182 -21.59 5.77 -1.35
CA TRP A 182 -20.55 4.89 -1.88
C TRP A 182 -19.94 3.97 -0.83
N ASP A 183 -19.92 4.37 0.44
CA ASP A 183 -19.52 3.49 1.55
C ASP A 183 -20.36 2.20 1.54
N LYS A 184 -21.68 2.35 1.49
CA LYS A 184 -22.61 1.21 1.41
C LYS A 184 -22.43 0.41 0.12
N LYS A 185 -22.36 1.08 -1.05
CA LYS A 185 -22.23 0.41 -2.36
C LYS A 185 -20.98 -0.46 -2.43
N LEU A 186 -19.86 0.02 -1.90
CA LEU A 186 -18.59 -0.71 -1.86
C LEU A 186 -18.61 -1.81 -0.80
N GLY A 187 -19.21 -1.54 0.37
CA GLY A 187 -19.41 -2.55 1.42
C GLY A 187 -20.25 -3.74 0.95
N GLU A 188 -21.25 -3.53 0.10
CA GLU A 188 -22.05 -4.61 -0.49
C GLU A 188 -21.24 -5.56 -1.40
N LEU A 189 -20.07 -5.12 -1.90
CA LEU A 189 -19.13 -5.97 -2.65
C LEU A 189 -18.34 -6.90 -1.73
N TRP A 190 -18.15 -6.53 -0.46
CA TRP A 190 -17.44 -7.32 0.53
C TRP A 190 -18.33 -8.45 1.05
N GLN A 191 -18.36 -9.54 0.28
CA GLN A 191 -19.08 -10.77 0.61
C GLN A 191 -18.09 -11.79 1.17
N PRO A 192 -17.91 -11.90 2.51
CA PRO A 192 -17.01 -12.88 3.09
C PRO A 192 -17.50 -14.27 2.70
N ASN A 193 -16.69 -15.02 1.94
CA ASN A 193 -17.03 -16.37 1.53
C ASN A 193 -16.21 -17.37 2.36
N PRO A 194 -16.82 -18.05 3.35
CA PRO A 194 -16.09 -18.87 4.30
C PRO A 194 -15.41 -20.10 3.66
N CYS A 195 -15.67 -20.47 2.39
CA CYS A 195 -15.13 -21.71 1.83
C CYS A 195 -13.64 -21.67 1.40
N LYS A 196 -13.10 -20.55 0.93
CA LYS A 196 -11.71 -20.52 0.39
C LYS A 196 -10.62 -20.52 1.46
N GLN A 197 -10.88 -19.95 2.65
CA GLN A 197 -9.93 -19.98 3.77
C GLN A 197 -9.66 -21.42 4.26
N TYR A 198 -10.65 -22.32 4.17
CA TYR A 198 -10.52 -23.68 4.69
C TYR A 198 -9.91 -24.66 3.67
N GLU A 199 -10.20 -24.53 2.37
CA GLU A 199 -9.65 -25.44 1.35
C GLU A 199 -8.13 -25.28 1.17
N ALA A 200 -7.60 -24.06 1.26
CA ALA A 200 -6.16 -23.82 1.16
C ALA A 200 -5.38 -24.30 2.40
N CYS A 201 -5.93 -24.09 3.61
CA CYS A 201 -5.37 -24.64 4.85
C CYS A 201 -5.41 -26.18 4.86
N ALA A 202 -6.51 -26.79 4.39
CA ALA A 202 -6.64 -28.24 4.30
C ALA A 202 -5.63 -28.86 3.31
N ASN A 203 -5.45 -28.23 2.14
CA ASN A 203 -4.53 -28.74 1.12
C ASN A 203 -3.05 -28.57 1.50
N ASN A 204 -2.67 -27.51 2.22
CA ASN A 204 -1.30 -27.32 2.70
C ASN A 204 -0.94 -28.20 3.92
N LEU A 205 -1.90 -28.55 4.78
CA LEU A 205 -1.69 -29.53 5.85
C LEU A 205 -1.50 -30.96 5.31
N LEU A 206 -2.17 -31.29 4.20
CA LEU A 206 -2.03 -32.58 3.51
C LEU A 206 -0.75 -32.69 2.68
N SER A 207 -0.17 -31.58 2.21
CA SER A 207 1.12 -31.59 1.50
C SER A 207 2.32 -31.64 2.46
N CYS A 208 2.23 -31.01 3.63
CA CYS A 208 3.31 -31.04 4.64
C CYS A 208 3.43 -32.38 5.37
N SER A 209 2.35 -33.17 5.46
CA SER A 209 2.35 -34.50 6.10
C SER A 209 2.83 -35.65 5.20
N LYS A 210 3.13 -35.38 3.92
CA LYS A 210 3.69 -36.35 2.97
C LYS A 210 5.19 -36.19 2.73
N SER A 211 5.82 -35.23 3.39
CA SER A 211 7.25 -34.93 3.28
C SER A 211 8.01 -35.02 4.61
N LEU A 212 7.52 -35.84 5.55
CA LEU A 212 8.25 -36.30 6.73
C LEU A 212 8.36 -37.83 6.73
#